data_AF-A0A1Z4IBY7-F1
#
_entry.id   AF-A0A1Z4IBY7-F1
#
_cell.length_a   1.000
_cell.length_b   1.000
_cell.length_c   1.000
_cell.angle_alpha   90.00
_cell.angle_beta   90.00
_cell.angle_gamma   90.00
#
_symmetry.space_group_name_H-M   'P 1'
#
loop_
_entity.id
_entity.type
_entity.pdbx_description
1 polymer ?
#
loop_
_entity_poly.entity_id
_entity_poly.type
_entity_poly.pdbx_seq_one_letter_code
_entity_poly.pdbx_strand_id
1 'polypeptide(L)'
;MLNQKIFKIFWSWLKITLPTFVGLSAIILLMLVLFTIFRVPSLIIGNDSFWLLRWQYDQNSNYSISFNPFFLFYIASAIGLVGLCWKYYYQNYSRKKRKCRRI
;
A
#
# COMPACT_ATOMS: atom_id res chain seq x y z
N MET A 1 -15.94 -10.43 -25.43
CA MET A 1 -14.45 -10.47 -25.38
C MET A 1 -13.82 -9.41 -24.46
N LEU A 2 -14.35 -8.18 -24.37
CA LEU A 2 -13.79 -7.09 -23.54
C LEU A 2 -13.75 -7.41 -22.04
N ASN A 3 -14.82 -8.00 -21.49
CA ASN A 3 -14.91 -8.37 -20.07
C ASN A 3 -13.78 -9.28 -19.60
N GLN A 4 -13.32 -10.22 -20.42
CA GLN A 4 -12.25 -11.12 -20.01
C GLN A 4 -10.87 -10.43 -19.95
N LYS A 5 -10.62 -9.44 -20.81
CA LYS A 5 -9.37 -8.65 -20.74
C LYS A 5 -9.37 -7.75 -19.51
N ILE A 6 -10.47 -7.04 -19.27
CA ILE A 6 -10.63 -6.18 -18.08
C ILE A 6 -10.51 -7.02 -16.81
N PHE A 7 -11.19 -8.17 -16.75
CA PHE A 7 -11.10 -9.08 -15.62
C PHE A 7 -9.67 -9.55 -15.35
N LYS A 8 -8.89 -9.92 -16.38
CA LYS A 8 -7.48 -10.30 -16.21
C LYS A 8 -6.60 -9.17 -15.70
N ILE A 9 -6.83 -7.93 -16.18
CA ILE A 9 -6.09 -6.74 -15.72
C ILE A 9 -6.45 -6.46 -14.27
N PHE A 10 -7.74 -6.43 -13.95
CA PHE A 10 -8.25 -6.25 -12.60
C PHE A 10 -7.71 -7.31 -11.64
N TRP A 11 -7.74 -8.58 -12.04
CA TRP A 11 -7.20 -9.68 -11.24
C TRP A 11 -5.68 -9.55 -11.02
N SER A 12 -4.95 -9.10 -12.03
CA SER A 12 -3.50 -8.86 -11.91
C SER A 12 -3.20 -7.68 -10.98
N TRP A 13 -4.00 -6.62 -11.06
CA TRP A 13 -3.92 -5.48 -10.15
C TRP A 13 -4.21 -5.91 -8.71
N LEU A 14 -5.32 -6.62 -8.51
CA LEU A 14 -5.76 -7.11 -7.20
C LEU A 14 -4.73 -8.04 -6.55
N LYS A 15 -4.07 -8.90 -7.34
CA LYS A 15 -2.95 -9.73 -6.88
C LYS A 15 -1.73 -8.95 -6.37
N ILE A 16 -1.54 -7.70 -6.80
CA ILE A 16 -0.46 -6.82 -6.31
C ILE A 16 -0.97 -6.02 -5.11
N THR A 17 -2.17 -5.44 -5.22
CA THR A 17 -2.77 -4.60 -4.19
C THR A 17 -2.98 -5.35 -2.87
N LEU A 18 -3.46 -6.60 -2.89
CA LEU A 18 -3.74 -7.39 -1.68
C LEU A 18 -2.49 -7.64 -0.83
N PRO A 19 -1.38 -8.22 -1.37
CA PRO A 19 -0.17 -8.42 -0.58
C PRO A 19 0.47 -7.10 -0.16
N THR A 20 0.39 -6.04 -0.98
CA THR A 20 0.84 -4.71 -0.56
C THR A 20 0.04 -4.19 0.63
N PHE A 21 -1.28 -4.33 0.62
CA PHE A 21 -2.15 -3.92 1.73
C PHE A 21 -1.84 -4.71 3.00
N VAL A 22 -1.72 -6.04 2.90
CA VAL A 22 -1.37 -6.90 4.05
C VAL A 22 0.03 -6.56 4.58
N GLY A 23 1.01 -6.35 3.69
CA GLY A 23 2.36 -5.97 4.06
C GLY A 23 2.42 -4.62 4.76
N LEU A 24 1.76 -3.61 4.22
CA LEU A 24 1.65 -2.30 4.87
C LEU A 24 0.93 -2.38 6.23
N SER A 25 -0.11 -3.20 6.33
CA SER A 25 -0.82 -3.42 7.60
C SER A 25 0.11 -4.03 8.65
N ALA A 26 0.91 -5.04 8.26
CA ALA A 26 1.89 -5.66 9.14
C ALA A 26 2.98 -4.66 9.59
N ILE A 27 3.45 -3.78 8.69
CA ILE A 27 4.41 -2.72 9.03
C ILE A 27 3.81 -1.74 10.04
N ILE A 28 2.55 -1.35 9.86
CA ILE A 28 1.87 -0.43 10.79
C ILE A 28 1.70 -1.07 12.16
N LEU A 29 1.29 -2.34 12.22
CA LEU A 29 1.24 -3.11 13.46
C LEU A 29 2.59 -3.17 14.16
N LEU A 30 3.67 -3.40 13.40
CA LEU A 30 5.03 -3.40 13.93
C LEU A 30 5.43 -2.03 14.50
N MET A 31 5.12 -0.94 13.77
CA MET A 31 5.33 0.43 14.28
C MET A 31 4.54 0.70 15.55
N LEU A 32 3.31 0.21 15.64
CA LEU A 32 2.46 0.35 16.82
C LEU A 32 3.11 -0.28 18.06
N VAL A 33 3.64 -1.50 17.90
CA VAL A 33 4.37 -2.21 18.96
C VAL A 33 5.62 -1.41 19.36
N LEU A 34 6.38 -0.91 18.39
CA LEU A 34 7.56 -0.08 18.66
C LEU A 34 7.19 1.19 19.44
N PHE A 35 6.15 1.91 19.05
CA PHE A 35 5.71 3.13 19.75
C PHE A 35 5.22 2.87 21.17
N THR A 36 4.61 1.70 21.39
CA THR A 36 4.25 1.25 22.73
C THR A 36 5.49 1.04 23.59
N ILE A 37 6.53 0.38 23.07
CA ILE A 37 7.79 0.12 23.78
C ILE A 37 8.54 1.43 24.06
N PHE A 38 8.65 2.31 23.06
CA PHE A 38 9.35 3.59 23.18
C PHE A 38 8.55 4.67 23.92
N ARG A 39 7.30 4.39 24.33
CA ARG A 39 6.38 5.33 25.01
C ARG A 39 6.31 6.69 24.30
N VAL A 40 6.12 6.66 22.98
CA VAL A 40 6.04 7.89 22.19
C VAL A 40 4.78 8.68 22.62
N PRO A 41 4.90 9.96 23.02
CA PRO A 41 3.80 10.71 23.64
C PRO A 41 2.65 11.00 22.66
N SER A 42 2.96 11.40 21.43
CA SER A 42 1.96 11.55 20.37
C SER A 42 2.61 11.45 19.00
N LEU A 43 1.99 10.69 18.11
CA LEU A 43 2.34 10.66 16.71
C LEU A 43 1.09 10.69 15.85
N ILE A 44 0.99 11.70 15.01
CA ILE A 44 -0.07 11.83 14.01
C ILE A 44 0.60 11.73 12.65
N ILE A 45 0.32 10.64 11.93
CA ILE A 45 0.76 10.48 10.55
C ILE A 45 -0.40 10.91 9.65
N GLY A 46 -0.32 12.16 9.17
CA GLY A 46 -1.32 12.79 8.32
C GLY A 46 -1.79 14.14 8.85
N ASN A 47 -2.90 14.64 8.32
CA ASN A 47 -3.54 15.89 8.74
C ASN A 47 -4.90 15.61 9.41
N ASP A 48 -5.54 16.61 10.01
CA ASP A 48 -6.77 16.43 10.78
C ASP A 48 -7.90 15.72 10.01
N SER A 49 -8.01 15.94 8.70
CA SER A 49 -9.01 15.29 7.83
C SER A 49 -8.51 14.04 7.09
N PHE A 50 -7.18 13.88 6.97
CA PHE A 50 -6.54 12.79 6.23
C PHE A 50 -5.43 12.18 7.08
N TRP A 51 -5.83 11.35 8.03
CA TRP A 51 -4.93 10.68 8.95
C TRP A 51 -4.87 9.18 8.64
N LEU A 52 -3.66 8.64 8.63
CA LEU A 52 -3.41 7.21 8.41
C LEU A 52 -3.29 6.49 9.75
N LEU A 53 -2.56 7.08 10.69
CA LEU A 53 -2.36 6.56 12.04
C LEU A 53 -2.36 7.73 13.03
N ARG A 54 -3.20 7.64 14.07
CA ARG A 54 -3.13 8.51 15.24
C ARG A 54 -2.79 7.66 16.45
N TRP A 55 -1.66 7.99 17.05
CA TRP A 55 -1.19 7.45 18.30
C TRP A 55 -1.17 8.60 19.31
N GLN A 56 -1.95 8.47 20.38
CA GLN A 56 -1.91 9.42 21.49
C GLN A 56 -1.75 8.65 22.80
N TYR A 57 -0.66 8.94 23.49
CA TYR A 57 -0.38 8.44 24.82
C TYR A 57 -0.76 9.53 25.81
N ASP A 58 -1.91 9.35 26.47
CA ASP A 58 -2.35 10.22 27.56
C ASP A 58 -2.21 9.45 28.88
N GLN A 59 -1.62 10.08 29.89
CA GLN A 59 -1.35 9.42 31.18
C GLN A 59 -2.63 9.16 31.98
N ASN A 60 -3.71 9.88 31.67
CA ASN A 60 -5.00 9.78 32.36
C ASN A 60 -6.08 9.01 31.58
N SER A 61 -5.90 8.82 30.27
CA SER A 61 -6.87 8.16 29.41
C SER A 61 -6.19 7.08 28.57
N ASN A 62 -6.74 5.88 28.62
CA ASN A 62 -6.25 4.67 27.95
C ASN A 62 -5.70 4.93 26.52
N TYR A 63 -4.67 4.17 26.13
CA TYR A 63 -4.05 4.21 24.80
C TYR A 63 -5.07 4.47 23.67
N SER A 64 -5.05 5.67 23.09
CA SER A 64 -5.96 6.02 22.00
C SER A 64 -5.26 5.73 20.67
N ILE A 65 -5.61 4.56 20.10
CA ILE A 65 -5.10 4.09 18.82
C ILE A 65 -6.22 4.23 17.80
N SER A 66 -6.06 5.13 16.84
CA SER A 66 -6.96 5.23 15.71
C SER A 66 -6.19 4.94 14.42
N PHE A 67 -6.69 3.98 13.64
CA PHE A 67 -6.14 3.62 12.33
C PHE A 67 -7.22 3.75 11.25
N ASN A 68 -6.89 4.36 10.10
CA ASN A 68 -7.81 4.51 8.98
C ASN A 68 -7.50 3.49 7.86
N PRO A 69 -8.22 2.34 7.82
CA PRO A 69 -7.97 1.29 6.84
C PRO A 69 -8.28 1.73 5.40
N PHE A 70 -9.20 2.68 5.20
CA PHE A 70 -9.52 3.18 3.87
C PHE A 70 -8.35 3.93 3.26
N PHE A 71 -7.68 4.78 4.04
CA PHE A 71 -6.51 5.52 3.56
C PHE A 71 -5.36 4.58 3.21
N LEU A 72 -5.16 3.52 4.00
CA LEU A 72 -4.19 2.47 3.68
C LEU A 72 -4.54 1.74 2.39
N PHE A 73 -5.82 1.43 2.19
CA PHE A 73 -6.29 0.78 0.97
C PHE A 73 -6.09 1.67 -0.27
N TYR A 74 -6.29 2.99 -0.16
CA TYR A 74 -5.98 3.93 -1.24
C TYR A 74 -4.49 3.90 -1.63
N ILE A 75 -3.59 3.91 -0.64
CA ILE A 75 -2.14 3.83 -0.90
C ILE A 75 -1.78 2.48 -1.54
N ALA A 76 -2.28 1.38 -1.00
CA ALA A 76 -2.05 0.04 -1.56
C ALA A 76 -2.57 -0.07 -2.99
N SER A 77 -3.75 0.51 -3.26
CA SER A 77 -4.36 0.58 -4.59
C SER A 77 -3.49 1.34 -5.59
N ALA A 78 -2.97 2.51 -5.20
CA ALA A 78 -2.07 3.30 -6.02
C ALA A 78 -0.76 2.54 -6.32
N ILE A 79 -0.17 1.88 -5.32
CA ILE A 79 1.02 1.04 -5.52
C ILE A 79 0.72 -0.13 -6.46
N GLY A 80 -0.45 -0.76 -6.31
CA GLY A 80 -0.92 -1.81 -7.21
C GLY A 80 -1.01 -1.36 -8.67
N LEU A 81 -1.52 -0.14 -8.91
CA LEU A 81 -1.57 0.46 -10.25
C LEU A 81 -0.17 0.74 -10.79
N VAL A 82 0.71 1.36 -10.00
CA VAL A 82 2.09 1.65 -10.40
C VAL A 82 2.86 0.36 -10.72
N GLY A 83 2.72 -0.67 -9.89
CA GLY A 83 3.34 -1.98 -10.12
C GLY A 83 2.84 -2.65 -11.40
N LEU A 84 1.56 -2.50 -11.71
CA LEU A 84 0.99 -2.97 -12.97
C LEU A 84 1.56 -2.20 -14.16
N CYS A 85 1.56 -0.85 -14.11
CA CYS A 85 2.15 0.01 -15.14
C CYS A 85 3.62 -0.32 -15.39
N TRP A 86 4.41 -0.52 -14.34
CA TRP A 86 5.82 -0.91 -14.43
C TRP A 86 5.99 -2.26 -15.14
N LYS A 87 5.17 -3.26 -14.78
CA LYS A 87 5.19 -4.58 -15.41
C LYS A 87 4.87 -4.49 -16.91
N TYR A 88 3.89 -3.69 -17.29
CA TYR A 88 3.56 -3.44 -18.70
C TYR A 88 4.70 -2.74 -19.44
N TYR A 89 5.29 -1.70 -18.84
CA TYR A 89 6.41 -0.97 -19.41
C TYR A 89 7.62 -1.89 -19.64
N TYR A 90 7.99 -2.68 -18.62
CA TYR A 90 9.11 -3.62 -18.67
C TYR A 90 8.91 -4.72 -19.73
N GLN A 91 7.70 -5.27 -19.83
CA GLN A 91 7.37 -6.26 -20.86
C GLN A 91 7.51 -5.68 -22.27
N ASN A 92 7.08 -4.43 -22.48
CA ASN A 92 7.17 -3.79 -23.78
C ASN A 92 8.62 -3.48 -24.17
N TYR A 93 9.44 -3.06 -23.20
CA TYR A 93 10.88 -2.87 -23.38
C TYR A 93 11.59 -4.18 -23.76
N SER A 94 11.32 -5.27 -23.02
CA SER A 94 11.89 -6.59 -23.30
C SER A 94 11.51 -7.13 -24.68
N ARG A 95 10.28 -6.87 -25.15
CA ARG A 95 9.86 -7.27 -26.50
C ARG A 95 10.63 -6.54 -27.60
N LYS A 96 10.84 -5.22 -27.46
CA LYS A 96 11.66 -4.44 -28.41
C LYS A 96 13.10 -4.97 -28.47
N LYS A 97 13.72 -5.23 -27.30
CA LYS A 97 15.10 -5.74 -27.22
C LYS A 97 15.28 -7.11 -27.90
N ARG A 98 14.31 -8.02 -27.78
CA ARG A 98 14.35 -9.33 -28.49
C ARG A 98 14.16 -9.21 -30.00
N LYS A 99 13.49 -8.17 -30.48
CA LYS A 99 13.28 -7.94 -31.92
C LYS A 99 14.55 -7.41 -32.59
N CYS A 100 15.29 -6.53 -31.92
CA CYS A 100 16.59 -6.04 -32.41
C CYS A 100 17.70 -7.10 -32.40
N ARG A 101 17.63 -8.10 -31.51
CA ARG A 101 18.64 -9.20 -31.45
C ARG A 101 18.43 -10.27 -32.54
N ARG A 102 17.35 -10.18 -33.32
CA ARG A 102 17.01 -11.15 -34.39
C ARG A 102 17.26 -10.62 -35.81
N ILE A 103 17.81 -9.41 -35.91
CA ILE A 103 18.27 -8.76 -37.14
C ILE A 103 19.80 -8.75 -37.04
#